data_AF-A0A958GV34-F1
#
_entry.id   AF-A0A958GV34-F1
#
_cell.length_a   1.000
_cell.length_b   1.000
_cell.length_c   1.000
_cell.angle_alpha   90.00
_cell.angle_beta   90.00
_cell.angle_gamma   90.00
#
_symmetry.space_group_name_H-M   'P 1'
#
loop_
_entity.id
_entity.type
_entity.pdbx_description
1 polymer ?
#
loop_
_entity_poly.entity_id
_entity_poly.type
_entity_poly.pdbx_seq_one_letter_code
_entity_poly.pdbx_strand_id
1 'polypeptide(L)'
;MARLDWRKRVVCVPSQAPGLIEASGLEPAEVEAAAWALAPCGRWHRGAGAIAIALEQLLPGGLPILRAVYALPGLHRLADAGYGWVGRNRHHLPGTAVCAIGPPAALAEPLRSELARRLG
;
A
#
# COMPACT_ATOMS: atom_id res chain seq x y z
N MET A 1 -15.01 -0.44 1.24
CA MET A 1 -14.02 0.63 0.92
C MET A 1 -14.47 1.62 -0.16
N ALA A 2 -15.75 1.70 -0.53
CA ALA A 2 -16.23 2.52 -1.65
C ALA A 2 -16.34 4.05 -1.39
N ARG A 3 -16.18 4.51 -0.14
CA ARG A 3 -16.46 5.91 0.22
C ARG A 3 -15.24 6.84 0.24
N LEU A 4 -14.01 6.29 0.28
CA LEU A 4 -12.79 7.11 0.41
C LEU A 4 -12.12 7.39 -0.95
N ASP A 5 -11.95 6.38 -1.81
CA ASP A 5 -11.37 6.56 -3.16
C ASP A 5 -12.45 6.92 -4.20
N TRP A 6 -13.11 8.06 -3.99
CA TRP A 6 -14.14 8.54 -4.92
C TRP A 6 -13.57 8.96 -6.29
N ARG A 7 -12.24 9.16 -6.38
CA ARG A 7 -11.54 9.51 -7.63
C ARG A 7 -11.01 8.29 -8.39
N LYS A 8 -11.14 7.08 -7.86
CA LYS A 8 -10.60 5.83 -8.45
C LYS A 8 -9.11 5.95 -8.76
N ARG A 9 -8.34 6.62 -7.89
CA ARG A 9 -6.90 6.86 -8.07
C ARG A 9 -6.02 5.83 -7.37
N VAL A 10 -6.58 5.05 -6.45
CA VAL A 10 -5.82 4.06 -5.68
C VAL A 10 -6.48 2.69 -5.83
N VAL A 11 -5.74 1.77 -6.44
CA VAL A 11 -6.14 0.37 -6.54
C VAL A 11 -5.48 -0.38 -5.40
N CYS A 12 -6.29 -0.88 -4.46
CA CYS A 12 -5.83 -1.74 -3.38
C CYS A 12 -5.97 -3.20 -3.81
N VAL A 13 -4.89 -3.96 -3.69
CA VAL A 13 -4.83 -5.38 -4.05
C VAL A 13 -4.38 -6.16 -2.82
N PRO A 14 -5.10 -7.22 -2.42
CA PRO A 14 -4.64 -8.07 -1.32
C PRO A 14 -3.35 -8.78 -1.72
N SER A 15 -2.41 -8.92 -0.79
CA SER A 15 -1.15 -9.63 -1.02
C SER A 15 -1.36 -11.11 -1.35
N GLN A 16 -2.50 -11.66 -0.93
CA GLN A 16 -2.89 -13.04 -1.18
C GLN A 16 -3.47 -13.26 -2.60
N ALA A 17 -3.58 -12.21 -3.43
CA ALA A 17 -4.07 -12.36 -4.80
C ALA A 17 -3.06 -13.16 -5.65
N PRO A 18 -3.47 -14.30 -6.23
CA PRO A 18 -2.60 -15.08 -7.11
C PRO A 18 -2.06 -14.25 -8.28
N GLY A 19 -0.76 -14.34 -8.57
CA GLY A 19 -0.11 -13.63 -9.67
C GLY A 19 0.40 -12.23 -9.34
N LEU A 20 0.13 -11.70 -8.14
CA LEU A 20 0.59 -10.36 -7.73
C LEU A 20 2.09 -10.32 -7.43
N ILE A 21 2.59 -11.31 -6.68
CA ILE A 21 3.99 -11.37 -6.26
C ILE A 21 4.89 -11.51 -7.50
N GLU A 22 4.52 -12.43 -8.39
CA GLU A 22 5.21 -12.67 -9.67
C GLU A 22 5.21 -11.44 -10.59
N ALA A 23 4.10 -10.71 -10.65
CA ALA A 23 3.99 -9.50 -11.47
C ALA A 23 4.67 -8.26 -10.85
N SER A 24 4.83 -8.23 -9.53
CA SER A 24 5.43 -7.09 -8.82
C SER A 24 6.95 -7.22 -8.63
N GLY A 25 7.48 -8.44 -8.71
CA GLY A 25 8.91 -8.73 -8.46
C GLY A 25 9.31 -8.59 -6.99
N LEU A 26 8.35 -8.47 -6.07
CA LEU A 26 8.58 -8.44 -4.62
C LEU A 26 8.65 -9.85 -4.06
N GLU A 27 9.36 -10.04 -2.96
CA GLU A 27 9.39 -11.33 -2.26
C GLU A 27 8.15 -11.51 -1.36
N PRO A 28 7.62 -12.74 -1.19
CA PRO A 28 6.48 -12.99 -0.30
C PRO A 28 6.68 -12.45 1.12
N ALA A 29 7.87 -12.65 1.68
CA ALA A 29 8.23 -12.16 3.01
C ALA A 29 8.20 -10.62 3.11
N GLU A 30 8.51 -9.91 2.03
CA GLU A 30 8.51 -8.45 2.00
C GLU A 30 7.10 -7.88 2.01
N VAL A 31 6.20 -8.51 1.25
CA VAL A 31 4.79 -8.11 1.15
C VAL A 31 4.03 -8.46 2.44
N GLU A 32 4.39 -9.54 3.12
CA GLU A 32 3.84 -9.87 4.44
C GLU A 32 4.30 -8.91 5.54
N ALA A 33 5.52 -8.37 5.42
CA ALA A 33 6.11 -7.54 6.46
C ALA A 33 5.55 -6.11 6.49
N ALA A 34 5.10 -5.57 5.37
CA ALA A 34 4.54 -4.22 5.29
C ALA A 34 3.66 -4.00 4.05
N ALA A 35 2.84 -2.95 4.09
CA ALA A 35 2.15 -2.46 2.91
C ALA A 35 3.13 -1.89 1.89
N TRP A 36 2.82 -2.04 0.60
CA TRP A 36 3.58 -1.51 -0.51
C TRP A 36 2.69 -0.66 -1.41
N ALA A 37 3.27 0.38 -2.00
CA ALA A 37 2.61 1.22 -3.01
C ALA A 37 3.56 1.47 -4.17
N LEU A 38 3.06 1.31 -5.39
CA LEU A 38 3.76 1.65 -6.62
C LEU A 38 3.31 3.03 -7.09
N ALA A 39 4.21 4.00 -7.02
CA ALA A 39 3.94 5.36 -7.50
C ALA A 39 3.78 5.38 -9.04
N PRO A 40 3.12 6.41 -9.62
CA PRO A 40 3.02 6.56 -11.08
C PRO A 40 4.38 6.64 -11.80
N CYS A 41 5.44 7.04 -11.10
CA CYS A 41 6.82 7.08 -11.60
C CYS A 41 7.55 5.73 -11.57
N GLY A 42 6.86 4.62 -11.23
CA GLY A 42 7.46 3.29 -11.16
C GLY A 42 8.25 3.00 -9.87
N ARG A 43 8.28 3.95 -8.93
CA ARG A 43 8.99 3.77 -7.66
C ARG A 43 8.13 3.05 -6.62
N TRP A 44 8.70 2.02 -6.00
CA TRP A 44 8.12 1.36 -4.84
C TRP A 44 8.32 2.17 -3.55
N HIS A 45 7.26 2.23 -2.75
CA HIS A 45 7.25 2.76 -1.39
C HIS A 45 6.73 1.69 -0.44
N ARG A 46 7.32 1.59 0.75
CA ARG A 46 7.00 0.58 1.77
C ARG A 46 6.45 1.23 3.04
N GLY A 47 5.61 0.51 3.77
CA GLY A 47 5.13 0.85 5.10
C GLY A 47 4.48 2.22 5.17
N ALA A 48 4.98 3.10 6.02
CA ALA A 48 4.43 4.43 6.20
C ALA A 48 4.52 5.27 4.91
N GLY A 49 5.59 5.10 4.12
CA GLY A 49 5.74 5.75 2.82
C GLY A 49 4.70 5.29 1.80
N ALA A 50 4.30 4.02 1.83
CA ALA A 50 3.23 3.50 0.98
C ALA A 50 1.88 4.16 1.31
N ILE A 51 1.58 4.29 2.61
CA ILE A 51 0.36 4.93 3.09
C ILE A 51 0.36 6.43 2.75
N ALA A 52 1.49 7.12 2.92
CA ALA A 52 1.61 8.54 2.60
C ALA A 52 1.30 8.82 1.13
N ILE A 53 1.92 8.09 0.21
CA ILE A 53 1.67 8.22 -1.23
C ILE A 53 0.21 7.88 -1.57
N ALA A 54 -0.36 6.83 -0.97
CA ALA A 54 -1.77 6.51 -1.19
C ALA A 54 -2.67 7.68 -0.75
N LEU A 55 -2.48 8.23 0.45
CA LEU A 55 -3.28 9.35 0.95
C LEU A 55 -3.14 10.62 0.10
N GLU A 56 -1.93 10.92 -0.39
CA GLU A 56 -1.70 12.04 -1.31
C GLU A 56 -2.56 11.93 -2.58
N GLN A 57 -2.81 10.72 -3.09
CA GLN A 57 -3.64 10.51 -4.29
C GLN A 57 -5.15 10.61 -4.02
N LEU A 58 -5.61 10.34 -2.80
CA LEU A 58 -7.04 10.43 -2.44
C LEU A 58 -7.51 11.88 -2.20
N LEU A 59 -6.64 12.76 -1.69
CA LEU A 59 -7.02 14.09 -1.22
C LEU A 59 -7.04 15.15 -2.35
N PRO A 60 -8.13 15.95 -2.53
CA PRO A 60 -8.13 17.08 -3.44
C PRO A 60 -7.08 18.12 -3.05
N GLY A 61 -6.23 18.51 -3.99
CA GLY A 61 -5.27 19.61 -3.80
C GLY A 61 -3.96 19.23 -3.11
N GLY A 62 -3.70 17.93 -2.87
CA GLY A 62 -2.43 17.44 -2.32
C GLY A 62 -2.05 18.21 -1.05
N LEU A 63 -2.78 17.99 0.05
CA LEU A 63 -2.64 18.79 1.26
C LEU A 63 -1.15 18.93 1.63
N PRO A 64 -0.59 20.15 1.53
CA PRO A 64 0.81 20.39 1.85
C PRO A 64 1.11 20.09 3.32
N ILE A 65 0.08 19.88 4.15
CA ILE A 65 0.19 19.51 5.56
C ILE A 65 0.78 18.11 5.73
N LEU A 66 0.31 17.09 5.00
CA LEU A 66 0.90 15.73 5.13
C LEU A 66 2.34 15.72 4.63
N ARG A 67 2.60 16.40 3.51
CA ARG A 67 3.94 16.55 2.94
C ARG A 67 4.87 17.39 3.83
N ALA A 68 4.38 18.47 4.43
CA ALA A 68 5.16 19.33 5.35
C ALA A 68 5.45 18.62 6.66
N VAL A 69 4.49 17.86 7.19
CA VAL A 69 4.65 17.01 8.36
C VAL A 69 5.67 15.90 8.02
N TYR A 70 5.54 15.19 6.89
CA TYR A 70 6.52 14.19 6.44
C TYR A 70 7.90 14.76 6.06
N ALA A 71 7.98 16.03 5.62
CA ALA A 71 9.23 16.70 5.28
C ALA A 71 10.04 17.13 6.51
N LEU A 72 9.46 17.05 7.72
CA LEU A 72 10.22 17.28 8.94
C LEU A 72 11.29 16.18 9.10
N PRO A 73 12.58 16.57 9.18
CA PRO A 73 13.66 15.60 9.32
C PRO A 73 13.45 14.77 10.59
N GLY A 74 13.38 13.45 10.43
CA GLY A 74 13.15 12.50 11.53
C GLY A 74 11.71 11.99 11.65
N LEU A 75 10.71 12.70 11.11
CA LEU A 75 9.33 12.20 11.19
C LEU A 75 9.11 10.96 10.34
N HIS A 76 9.76 10.87 9.17
CA HIS A 76 9.73 9.64 8.37
C HIS A 76 10.22 8.42 9.16
N ARG A 77 11.26 8.58 10.00
CA ARG A 77 11.78 7.50 10.86
C ARG A 77 10.80 7.15 11.98
N LEU A 78 10.16 8.15 12.59
CA LEU A 78 9.12 7.92 13.59
C LEU A 78 7.88 7.26 12.99
N ALA A 79 7.50 7.64 11.78
CA ALA A 79 6.40 7.03 11.05
C ALA A 79 6.72 5.58 10.67
N ASP A 80 7.93 5.30 10.19
CA ASP A 80 8.38 3.94 9.89
C ASP A 80 8.51 3.09 11.15
N ALA A 81 9.02 3.65 12.26
CA ALA A 81 9.09 2.97 13.54
C ALA A 81 7.69 2.70 14.14
N GLY A 82 6.79 3.68 14.05
CA GLY A 82 5.39 3.55 14.46
C GLY A 82 4.66 2.52 13.61
N TYR A 83 4.85 2.54 12.30
CA TYR A 83 4.32 1.51 11.40
C TYR A 83 4.90 0.14 11.72
N GLY A 84 6.21 0.03 11.98
CA GLY A 84 6.86 -1.21 12.38
C GLY A 84 6.35 -1.73 13.73
N TRP A 85 5.97 -0.85 14.65
CA TRP A 85 5.28 -1.23 15.88
C TRP A 85 3.86 -1.75 15.60
N VAL A 86 3.07 -1.04 14.79
CA VAL A 86 1.72 -1.46 14.36
C VAL A 86 1.78 -2.81 13.65
N GLY A 87 2.71 -3.00 12.72
CA GLY A 87 2.89 -4.23 11.96
C GLY A 87 3.25 -5.41 12.86
N ARG A 88 4.10 -5.20 13.87
CA ARG A 88 4.39 -6.23 14.87
C ARG A 88 3.18 -6.51 15.77
N ASN A 89 2.47 -5.47 16.19
CA ASN A 89 1.33 -5.55 17.10
C ASN A 89 0.01 -5.88 16.37
N ARG A 90 0.05 -6.21 15.07
CA ARG A 90 -1.14 -6.45 14.23
C ARG A 90 -2.05 -7.56 14.74
N HIS A 91 -1.50 -8.50 15.49
CA HIS A 91 -2.23 -9.61 16.11
C HIS A 91 -3.03 -9.18 17.35
N HIS A 92 -2.72 -8.03 17.95
CA HIS A 92 -3.45 -7.44 19.08
C HIS A 92 -4.45 -6.37 18.65
N LEU A 93 -4.40 -5.91 17.40
CA LEU A 93 -5.36 -4.95 16.89
C LEU A 93 -6.66 -5.67 16.51
N PRO A 94 -7.83 -5.15 16.91
CA PRO A 94 -9.11 -5.75 16.55
C PRO A 94 -9.31 -5.63 15.03
N GLY A 95 -9.00 -6.71 14.33
CA GLY A 95 -9.34 -6.92 12.92
C GLY A 95 -10.55 -7.84 12.83
N THR A 96 -11.38 -7.67 11.80
CA THR A 96 -12.36 -8.70 11.46
C THR A 96 -11.62 -9.92 10.95
N ALA A 97 -11.85 -11.08 11.56
CA ALA A 97 -11.28 -12.33 11.09
C ALA A 97 -11.72 -12.56 9.63
N VAL A 98 -10.76 -12.48 8.71
CA VAL A 98 -10.99 -12.66 7.26
C VAL A 98 -11.18 -14.15 6.92
N CYS A 99 -11.08 -15.05 7.91
CA CYS A 99 -11.21 -16.50 7.73
C CYS A 99 -12.55 -16.95 7.10
N ALA A 100 -13.59 -16.11 7.18
CA ALA A 100 -14.89 -16.36 6.53
C ALA A 100 -14.99 -15.82 5.09
N ILE A 101 -14.00 -15.04 4.64
CA ILE A 101 -13.93 -14.49 3.29
C ILE A 101 -13.06 -15.44 2.47
N GLY A 102 -13.63 -16.02 1.41
CA GLY A 102 -12.91 -16.93 0.51
C GLY A 102 -11.64 -16.30 -0.08
N PRO A 103 -10.76 -17.11 -0.70
CA PRO A 103 -9.52 -16.60 -1.27
C PRO A 103 -9.81 -15.45 -2.24
N PRO A 104 -8.97 -14.40 -2.27
CA PRO A 104 -9.17 -13.30 -3.19
C PRO A 104 -9.04 -13.78 -4.64
N ALA A 105 -9.73 -13.10 -5.55
CA ALA A 105 -9.59 -13.35 -6.97
C ALA A 105 -8.14 -13.17 -7.43
N ALA A 106 -7.77 -13.88 -8.50
CA ALA A 106 -6.48 -13.70 -9.17
C ALA A 106 -6.28 -12.24 -9.64
N LEU A 107 -5.02 -11.84 -9.76
CA LEU A 107 -4.65 -10.53 -10.27
C LEU A 107 -5.29 -10.30 -11.65
N ALA A 108 -6.11 -9.26 -11.76
CA ALA A 108 -6.78 -8.91 -13.01
C ALA A 108 -5.78 -8.50 -14.10
N GLU A 109 -6.03 -8.93 -15.33
CA GLU A 109 -5.13 -8.68 -16.48
C GLU A 109 -4.81 -7.20 -16.73
N PRO A 110 -5.76 -6.24 -16.65
CA PRO A 110 -5.44 -4.83 -16.82
C PRO A 110 -4.43 -4.31 -15.80
N LEU A 111 -4.46 -4.85 -14.58
CA LEU A 111 -3.56 -4.45 -13.51
C LEU A 111 -2.18 -5.11 -13.68
N ARG A 112 -2.13 -6.36 -14.14
CA ARG A 112 -0.88 -7.04 -14.53
C ARG A 112 -0.14 -6.24 -15.60
N SER A 113 -0.84 -5.83 -16.65
CA SER A 113 -0.27 -5.00 -17.72
C SER A 113 0.20 -3.64 -17.22
N GLU A 114 -0.53 -3.03 -16.30
CA GLU A 114 -0.13 -1.76 -15.70
C GLU A 114 1.13 -1.88 -14.80
N LEU A 115 1.26 -2.98 -14.06
CA LEU A 115 2.50 -3.27 -13.31
C LEU A 115 3.68 -3.44 -14.27
N ALA A 116 3.51 -4.24 -15.33
CA ALA A 116 4.55 -4.44 -16.34
C ALA A 116 4.98 -3.11 -16.98
N ARG A 117 4.02 -2.23 -17.31
CA ARG A 117 4.29 -0.89 -17.89
C ARG A 117 5.05 0.04 -16.94
N ARG A 118 4.89 -0.10 -15.62
CA ARG A 118 5.53 0.77 -14.62
C ARG A 118 6.89 0.24 -14.15
N LEU A 119 7.14 -1.06 -14.29
CA LEU A 119 8.35 -1.73 -13.82
C LEU A 119 9.35 -2.07 -14.93
N GLY A 120 8.91 -2.10 -16.20
CA GLY A 120 9.77 -2.21 -17.38
C GLY A 120 10.24 -0.85 -17.89
#